data_AF-T1AND1-F1
#
_entry.id   AF-T1AND1-F1
#
_cell.length_a   1.000
_cell.length_b   1.000
_cell.length_c   1.000
_cell.angle_alpha   90.00
_cell.angle_beta   90.00
_cell.angle_gamma   90.00
#
_symmetry.space_group_name_H-M   'P 1'
#
loop_
_entity.id
_entity.type
_entity.pdbx_description
1 polymer ?
#
loop_
_entity_poly.entity_id
_entity_poly.type
_entity_poly.pdbx_seq_one_letter_code
_entity_poly.pdbx_strand_id
1 'polypeptide(L)'
;MEENKEKEKHWIERLADTIADSKEGPYSLTSGVTTSGPVHWGTICEFLYQYTITNELKDRGCEARAYFVADVLDAFDKINSELIFYENVMRPELGKPLIYTLDPIGCHSSLA
;
A
#
# COMPACT_ATOMS: atom_id res chain seq x y z
N MET A 1 -43.06 -22.16 -1.08
CA MET A 1 -42.08 -21.84 -2.14
C MET A 1 -41.36 -20.61 -1.66
N GLU A 2 -40.32 -20.80 -0.85
CA GLU A 2 -39.44 -19.69 -0.46
C GLU A 2 -38.55 -19.40 -1.67
N GLU A 3 -38.69 -18.18 -2.21
CA GLU A 3 -37.78 -17.64 -3.20
C GLU A 3 -36.36 -17.70 -2.64
N ASN A 4 -35.55 -18.59 -3.21
CA ASN A 4 -34.10 -18.58 -3.08
C ASN A 4 -33.60 -17.30 -3.79
N LYS A 5 -33.68 -16.15 -3.13
CA LYS A 5 -32.88 -14.99 -3.51
C LYS A 5 -31.45 -15.34 -3.19
N GLU A 6 -30.69 -15.73 -4.21
CA GLU A 6 -29.23 -15.73 -4.15
C GLU A 6 -28.79 -14.42 -3.52
N LYS A 7 -28.20 -14.51 -2.33
CA LYS A 7 -27.69 -13.34 -1.62
C LYS A 7 -26.60 -12.75 -2.51
N GLU A 8 -26.80 -11.52 -2.98
CA GLU A 8 -25.82 -10.86 -3.83
C GLU A 8 -24.48 -10.81 -3.08
N LYS A 9 -23.46 -11.47 -3.62
CA LYS A 9 -22.14 -11.55 -3.00
C LYS A 9 -21.53 -10.17 -2.90
N HIS A 10 -20.94 -9.85 -1.74
CA HIS A 10 -20.22 -8.61 -1.56
C HIS A 10 -19.02 -8.56 -2.52
N TRP A 11 -18.56 -7.36 -2.91
CA TRP A 11 -17.50 -7.22 -3.92
C TRP A 11 -16.20 -7.93 -3.53
N ILE A 12 -15.89 -7.97 -2.22
CA ILE A 12 -14.73 -8.68 -1.66
C ILE A 12 -14.85 -10.18 -1.91
N GLU A 13 -16.03 -10.75 -1.63
CA GLU A 13 -16.30 -12.18 -1.78
C GLU A 13 -16.15 -12.59 -3.26
N ARG A 14 -16.67 -11.76 -4.17
CA ARG A 14 -16.54 -11.98 -5.63
C ARG A 14 -15.09 -11.91 -6.09
N LEU A 15 -14.29 -11.01 -5.51
CA LEU A 15 -12.88 -10.88 -5.86
C LEU A 15 -12.09 -12.09 -5.35
N ALA A 16 -12.38 -12.55 -4.14
CA ALA A 16 -11.78 -13.76 -3.58
C ALA A 16 -12.16 -15.01 -4.37
N ASP A 17 -13.41 -15.14 -4.83
CA ASP A 17 -13.83 -16.20 -5.77
C ASP A 17 -12.96 -16.17 -7.03
N THR A 18 -12.86 -14.98 -7.65
CA THR A 18 -12.09 -14.79 -8.89
C THR A 18 -10.62 -15.19 -8.71
N ILE A 19 -10.01 -14.82 -7.57
CA ILE A 19 -8.62 -15.17 -7.26
C ILE A 19 -8.48 -16.69 -7.08
N ALA A 20 -9.37 -17.31 -6.30
CA ALA A 20 -9.33 -18.74 -6.01
C ALA A 20 -9.56 -19.59 -7.27
N ASP A 21 -10.47 -19.18 -8.14
CA ASP A 21 -10.75 -19.86 -9.41
C ASP A 21 -9.61 -19.70 -10.43
N SER A 22 -8.85 -18.60 -10.33
CA SER A 22 -7.76 -18.31 -11.27
C SER A 22 -6.49 -19.13 -11.01
N LYS A 23 -6.22 -19.50 -9.75
CA LYS A 23 -5.02 -20.23 -9.35
C LYS A 23 -5.16 -20.85 -7.97
N GLU A 24 -4.50 -21.99 -7.77
CA GLU A 24 -4.34 -22.60 -6.45
C GLU A 24 -3.30 -21.81 -5.61
N GLY A 25 -3.50 -21.81 -4.28
CA GLY A 25 -2.63 -21.13 -3.33
C GLY A 25 -1.25 -21.81 -3.15
N PRO A 26 -0.37 -21.24 -2.30
CA PRO A 26 -0.61 -20.12 -1.37
C PRO A 26 -0.69 -18.75 -2.07
N TYR A 27 -1.53 -17.87 -1.54
CA TYR A 27 -1.76 -16.53 -2.09
C TYR A 27 -0.82 -15.51 -1.45
N SER A 28 -0.01 -14.84 -2.26
CA SER A 28 0.72 -13.65 -1.83
C SER A 28 0.06 -12.43 -2.44
N LEU A 29 -0.44 -11.54 -1.59
CA LEU A 29 -1.00 -10.26 -1.99
C LEU A 29 0.02 -9.19 -1.62
N THR A 30 0.21 -8.19 -2.46
CA THR A 30 1.18 -7.10 -2.23
C THR A 30 0.49 -5.75 -2.40
N SER A 31 0.82 -4.79 -1.53
CA SER A 31 0.57 -3.37 -1.71
C SER A 31 1.85 -2.61 -1.38
N GLY A 32 1.95 -1.34 -1.77
CA GLY A 32 3.16 -0.58 -1.52
C GLY A 32 2.95 0.92 -1.45
N VAL A 33 3.99 1.62 -1.02
CA VAL A 33 4.00 3.07 -0.99
C VAL A 33 5.42 3.61 -1.15
N THR A 34 5.57 4.66 -1.95
CA THR A 34 6.77 5.51 -1.94
C THR A 34 6.66 6.52 -0.81
N THR A 35 7.66 6.58 0.08
CA THR A 35 7.65 7.45 1.27
C THR A 35 8.16 8.87 0.99
N SER A 36 7.86 9.43 -0.19
CA SER A 36 8.32 10.75 -0.63
C SER A 36 7.53 11.94 -0.06
N GLY A 37 6.49 11.65 0.73
CA GLY A 37 5.61 12.64 1.36
C GLY A 37 4.60 11.95 2.27
N PRO A 38 3.65 12.69 2.85
CA PRO A 38 2.72 12.09 3.78
C PRO A 38 1.74 11.16 3.10
N VAL A 39 1.31 10.20 3.90
CA VAL A 39 0.23 9.28 3.54
C VAL A 39 -1.09 10.02 3.49
N HIS A 40 -1.86 9.77 2.43
CA HIS A 40 -3.23 10.28 2.29
C HIS A 40 -4.22 9.12 2.26
N TRP A 41 -5.53 9.44 2.23
CA TRP A 41 -6.59 8.43 2.20
C TRP A 41 -6.49 7.43 1.05
N GLY A 42 -5.89 7.82 -0.07
CA GLY A 42 -5.66 6.92 -1.20
C GLY A 42 -4.63 5.85 -0.87
N THR A 43 -3.53 6.21 -0.21
CA THR A 43 -2.54 5.25 0.30
C THR A 43 -3.16 4.24 1.26
N ILE A 44 -4.06 4.71 2.13
CA ILE A 44 -4.76 3.83 3.08
C ILE A 44 -5.60 2.78 2.33
N CYS A 45 -6.27 3.18 1.25
CA CYS A 45 -7.07 2.25 0.45
C CYS A 45 -6.23 1.11 -0.13
N GLU A 46 -4.99 1.35 -0.57
CA GLU A 46 -4.12 0.28 -1.09
C GLU A 46 -3.89 -0.83 -0.07
N PHE A 47 -3.51 -0.46 1.15
CA PHE A 47 -3.32 -1.42 2.23
C PHE A 47 -4.65 -2.06 2.66
N LEU A 48 -5.73 -1.27 2.74
CA LEU A 48 -7.03 -1.73 3.22
C LEU A 48 -7.63 -2.79 2.32
N TYR A 49 -7.60 -2.60 1.00
CA TYR A 49 -8.13 -3.58 0.06
C TYR A 49 -7.35 -4.89 0.12
N GLN A 50 -6.02 -4.81 0.10
CA GLN A 50 -5.16 -5.98 0.21
C GLN A 50 -5.44 -6.75 1.50
N TYR A 51 -5.49 -6.06 2.64
CA TYR A 51 -5.77 -6.67 3.94
C TYR A 51 -7.13 -7.38 3.94
N THR A 52 -8.15 -6.72 3.42
CA THR A 52 -9.52 -7.24 3.42
C THR A 52 -9.66 -8.48 2.53
N ILE A 53 -9.07 -8.46 1.33
CA ILE A 53 -9.06 -9.63 0.43
C ILE A 53 -8.25 -10.78 1.04
N THR A 54 -7.13 -10.47 1.69
CA THR A 54 -6.30 -11.48 2.36
C THR A 54 -7.09 -12.19 3.46
N ASN A 55 -7.86 -11.45 4.25
CA ASN A 55 -8.68 -12.03 5.31
C ASN A 55 -9.84 -12.85 4.73
N GLU A 56 -10.51 -12.37 3.69
CA GLU A 56 -11.56 -13.15 3.01
C GLU A 56 -11.03 -14.51 2.50
N LEU A 57 -9.83 -14.52 1.90
CA LEU A 57 -9.20 -15.77 1.45
C LEU A 57 -8.86 -16.69 2.65
N LYS A 58 -8.36 -16.14 3.75
CA LYS A 58 -8.08 -16.92 4.98
C LYS A 58 -9.34 -17.50 5.60
N ASP A 59 -10.44 -16.73 5.63
CA ASP A 59 -11.72 -17.17 6.19
C ASP A 59 -12.30 -18.36 5.39
N ARG A 60 -11.89 -18.52 4.13
CA ARG A 60 -12.22 -19.68 3.27
C ARG A 60 -11.26 -20.86 3.43
N GLY A 61 -10.31 -20.77 4.35
CA GLY A 61 -9.30 -21.82 4.59
C GLY A 61 -8.12 -21.79 3.61
N CYS A 62 -7.99 -20.76 2.77
CA CYS A 62 -6.84 -20.62 1.91
C CYS A 62 -5.61 -20.13 2.70
N GLU A 63 -4.43 -20.63 2.35
CA GLU A 63 -3.18 -20.05 2.82
C GLU A 63 -2.93 -18.73 2.07
N ALA A 64 -2.99 -17.59 2.77
CA ALA A 64 -2.79 -16.28 2.19
C ALA A 64 -1.93 -15.35 3.08
N ARG A 65 -1.10 -14.52 2.47
CA ARG A 65 -0.23 -13.56 3.15
C ARG A 65 -0.23 -12.20 2.44
N ALA A 66 -0.37 -11.14 3.22
CA ALA A 66 -0.21 -9.77 2.78
C ALA A 66 1.24 -9.31 3.01
N TYR A 67 1.82 -8.67 2.00
CA TYR A 67 3.10 -7.97 2.06
C TYR A 67 2.89 -6.49 1.77
N PHE A 68 3.32 -5.63 2.69
CA PHE A 68 3.35 -4.18 2.48
C PHE A 68 4.79 -3.77 2.23
N VAL A 69 5.04 -3.12 1.09
CA VAL A 69 6.40 -2.74 0.66
C VAL A 69 6.52 -1.22 0.67
N ALA A 70 7.45 -0.70 1.45
CA ALA A 70 7.82 0.70 1.41
C ALA A 70 9.00 0.90 0.45
N ASP A 71 8.81 1.69 -0.60
CA ASP A 71 9.79 1.95 -1.64
C ASP A 71 10.77 3.05 -1.21
N VAL A 72 11.55 2.75 -0.17
CA VAL A 72 12.49 3.70 0.46
C VAL A 72 13.74 3.99 -0.36
N LEU A 73 13.95 3.24 -1.46
CA LEU A 73 15.06 3.41 -2.39
C LEU A 73 14.70 4.24 -3.62
N ASP A 74 13.44 4.67 -3.75
CA ASP A 74 13.04 5.61 -4.79
C ASP A 74 13.82 6.92 -4.67
N ALA A 75 14.03 7.58 -5.81
CA ALA A 75 14.73 8.86 -5.84
C ALA A 75 13.84 9.99 -5.30
N PHE A 76 14.45 10.91 -4.56
CA PHE A 76 13.81 12.16 -4.17
C PHE A 76 13.75 13.11 -5.38
N ASP A 77 12.73 12.96 -6.21
CA ASP A 77 12.64 13.61 -7.52
C ASP A 77 12.24 15.08 -7.46
N LYS A 78 11.42 15.45 -6.48
CA LYS A 78 10.86 16.80 -6.34
C LYS A 78 10.60 17.17 -4.89
N ILE A 79 10.72 18.45 -4.60
CA ILE A 79 10.31 19.03 -3.33
C ILE A 79 8.79 19.22 -3.39
N ASN A 80 8.06 18.48 -2.56
CA ASN A 80 6.61 18.61 -2.47
C ASN A 80 6.22 19.92 -1.77
N SER A 81 4.95 20.30 -1.85
CA SER A 81 4.44 21.55 -1.27
C SER A 81 4.62 21.65 0.25
N GLU A 82 4.77 20.53 0.93
CA GLU A 82 4.91 20.47 2.38
C GLU A 82 6.34 20.74 2.83
N LEU A 83 7.31 20.37 1.98
CA LEU A 83 8.72 20.62 2.19
C LEU A 83 9.19 21.96 1.62
N ILE A 84 8.28 22.77 1.06
CA ILE A 84 8.63 24.02 0.37
C ILE A 84 9.36 25.02 1.28
N PHE A 85 9.02 25.06 2.58
CA PHE A 85 9.69 25.92 3.55
C PHE A 85 11.15 25.51 3.82
N TYR A 86 11.50 24.26 3.52
CA TYR A 86 12.84 23.70 3.67
C TYR A 86 13.59 23.58 2.34
N GLU A 87 13.10 24.24 1.28
CA GLU A 87 13.60 24.09 -0.09
C GLU A 87 15.12 24.29 -0.19
N ASN A 88 15.68 25.28 0.51
CA ASN A 88 17.12 25.56 0.49
C ASN A 88 17.97 24.39 1.02
N VAL A 89 17.43 23.61 1.97
CA VAL A 89 18.09 22.45 2.57
C VAL A 89 17.81 21.18 1.78
N MET A 90 16.63 21.08 1.17
CA MET A 90 16.19 19.88 0.43
C MET A 90 16.67 19.85 -1.03
N ARG A 91 16.93 21.00 -1.65
CA ARG A 91 17.36 21.08 -3.06
C ARG A 91 18.67 20.32 -3.34
N PRO A 92 19.70 20.34 -2.47
CA PRO A 92 20.91 19.51 -2.62
C PRO A 92 20.66 18.00 -2.46
N GLU A 93 19.54 17.59 -1.86
CA GLU A 93 19.19 16.19 -1.62
C GLU A 93 18.46 15.54 -2.82
N LEU A 94 18.06 16.34 -3.82
CA LEU A 94 17.35 15.83 -5.00
C LEU A 94 18.15 14.74 -5.72
N GLY A 95 17.44 13.68 -6.13
CA GLY A 95 18.00 12.51 -6.80
C GLY A 95 18.64 11.46 -5.87
N LYS A 96 18.77 11.72 -4.56
CA LYS A 96 19.17 10.70 -3.60
C LYS A 96 18.03 9.72 -3.32
N PRO A 97 18.32 8.45 -3.00
CA PRO A 97 17.31 7.54 -2.45
C PRO A 97 16.69 8.10 -1.17
N LEU A 98 15.37 7.96 -0.99
CA LEU A 98 14.63 8.54 0.15
C LEU A 98 15.24 8.18 1.52
N ILE A 99 15.73 6.95 1.68
CA ILE A 99 16.39 6.48 2.91
C ILE A 99 17.72 7.20 3.21
N TYR A 100 18.32 7.85 2.22
CA TYR A 100 19.56 8.63 2.35
C TYR A 100 19.33 10.14 2.25
N THR A 101 18.10 10.57 2.01
CA THR A 101 17.69 11.98 1.99
C THR A 101 17.47 12.45 3.42
N LEU A 102 18.04 13.62 3.75
CA LEU A 102 17.88 14.26 5.06
C LEU A 102 16.39 14.45 5.41
N ASP A 103 16.02 14.20 6.68
CA ASP A 103 14.77 14.70 7.26
C ASP A 103 14.93 16.20 7.63
N PRO A 104 14.22 17.12 6.96
CA PRO A 104 14.34 18.54 7.24
C PRO A 104 13.80 18.97 8.61
N ILE A 105 12.93 18.16 9.22
CA ILE A 105 12.39 18.41 10.57
C ILE A 105 13.37 17.90 11.64
N GLY A 106 14.19 16.90 11.29
CA GLY A 106 15.16 16.27 12.18
C GLY A 106 14.52 15.41 13.27
N CYS A 107 13.31 14.88 13.04
CA CYS A 107 12.63 13.97 13.96
C CYS A 107 12.93 12.49 13.66
N HIS A 108 13.38 12.16 12.44
CA HIS A 108 13.76 10.83 12.00
C HIS A 108 15.15 10.81 11.36
N SER A 109 15.66 9.62 11.03
CA SER A 109 16.98 9.42 10.41
C SER A 109 17.05 9.86 8.95
N SER A 110 15.91 9.85 8.25
CA SER A 110 15.78 10.11 6.82
C SER A 110 14.40 10.63 6.50
N LEU A 111 14.21 11.13 5.27
CA LEU A 111 12.89 11.51 4.75
C LEU A 111 11.94 10.30 4.61
N ALA A 112 12.49 9.10 4.36
CA ALA A 112 11.73 7.87 4.17
C ALA A 112 10.93 7.42 5.40
#